data_AF-A0A942JUA2-F1
#
_entry.id   AF-A0A942JUA2-F1
#
_cell.length_a   1.000
_cell.length_b   1.000
_cell.length_c   1.000
_cell.angle_alpha   90.00
_cell.angle_beta   90.00
_cell.angle_gamma   90.00
#
_symmetry.space_group_name_H-M   'P 1'
#
loop_
_entity.id
_entity.type
_entity.pdbx_description
1 polymer ?
#
loop_
_entity_poly.entity_id
_entity_poly.type
_entity_poly.pdbx_seq_one_letter_code
_entity_poly.pdbx_strand_id
1 'polypeptide(L)'
;MLTRIIGQAADFFRLRLTLIEAPTGLDFEWHDDILYRKPPPPELGADEEWLLEAVEMDNEDVVHVAGRYATREEALAALERVQEDLDEMTRSTFEERYLR
;
A
#
# COMPACT_ATOMS: atom_id res chain seq x y z
N MET A 1 -9.91 8.38 26.46
CA MET A 1 -10.46 7.03 26.70
C MET A 1 -10.47 6.32 25.37
N LEU A 2 -9.70 5.23 25.23
CA LEU A 2 -9.80 4.36 24.05
C LEU A 2 -11.08 3.54 24.21
N THR A 3 -12.11 3.92 23.48
CA THR A 3 -13.31 3.09 23.32
C THR A 3 -12.85 1.82 22.61
N ARG A 4 -12.64 0.73 23.35
CA ARG A 4 -12.43 -0.59 22.73
C ARG A 4 -13.71 -0.93 22.00
N ILE A 5 -13.74 -0.66 20.71
CA ILE A 5 -14.80 -1.13 19.83
C ILE A 5 -14.63 -2.65 19.77
N ILE A 6 -15.61 -3.36 20.32
CA ILE A 6 -15.64 -4.82 20.35
C ILE A 6 -16.31 -5.27 19.05
N GLY A 7 -15.55 -5.87 18.14
CA GLY A 7 -16.04 -6.43 16.88
C GLY A 7 -14.93 -7.13 16.09
N GLN A 8 -15.30 -7.96 15.12
CA GLN A 8 -14.35 -8.65 14.25
C GLN A 8 -13.73 -7.65 13.27
N ALA A 9 -12.47 -7.81 12.91
CA ALA A 9 -11.79 -6.86 12.02
C ALA A 9 -12.45 -6.80 10.64
N ALA A 10 -12.96 -7.93 10.14
CA ALA A 10 -13.72 -8.03 8.90
C ALA A 10 -15.01 -7.17 8.86
N ASP A 11 -15.55 -6.77 10.01
CA ASP A 11 -16.71 -5.86 10.07
C ASP A 11 -16.32 -4.39 9.78
N PHE A 12 -15.03 -4.05 9.92
CA PHE A 12 -14.53 -2.68 9.83
C PHE A 12 -13.63 -2.43 8.63
N PHE A 13 -12.96 -3.45 8.12
CA PHE A 13 -11.99 -3.29 7.05
C PHE A 13 -12.26 -4.26 5.89
N ARG A 14 -11.85 -3.84 4.69
CA ARG A 14 -11.70 -4.70 3.52
C ARG A 14 -10.28 -4.60 2.99
N LEU A 15 -9.76 -5.69 2.46
CA LEU A 15 -8.42 -5.72 1.86
C LEU A 15 -8.49 -5.55 0.35
N ARG A 16 -7.50 -4.83 -0.20
CA ARG A 16 -7.26 -4.79 -1.65
C ARG A 16 -5.77 -4.70 -1.95
N LEU A 17 -5.41 -5.06 -3.18
CA LEU A 17 -4.07 -4.84 -3.73
C LEU A 17 -4.11 -3.68 -4.72
N THR A 18 -3.16 -2.77 -4.58
CA THR A 18 -2.98 -1.62 -5.48
C THR A 18 -1.57 -1.66 -6.04
N LEU A 19 -1.42 -1.67 -7.37
CA LEU A 19 -0.13 -1.51 -8.03
C LEU A 19 0.20 -0.03 -8.10
N ILE A 20 1.38 0.35 -7.62
CA ILE A 20 1.94 1.68 -7.79
C ILE A 20 3.22 1.59 -8.63
N GLU A 21 3.37 2.52 -9.56
CA GLU A 21 4.63 2.70 -10.28
C GLU A 21 5.52 3.59 -9.41
N ALA A 22 6.69 3.11 -8.99
CA ALA A 22 7.65 3.98 -8.33
C ALA A 22 8.06 5.09 -9.32
N PRO A 23 7.99 6.37 -8.93
CA PRO A 23 8.47 7.44 -9.79
C PRO A 23 9.97 7.25 -9.99
N THR A 24 10.37 6.86 -11.20
CA THR A 24 11.77 6.97 -11.63
C THR A 24 12.14 8.42 -11.48
N GLY A 25 13.12 8.70 -10.63
CA GLY A 25 13.50 10.04 -10.23
C GLY A 25 13.73 10.94 -11.44
N LEU A 26 12.73 11.76 -11.77
CA LEU A 26 12.93 12.89 -12.66
C LEU A 26 13.72 13.91 -11.85
N ASP A 27 15.03 13.86 -12.03
CA ASP A 27 15.94 14.84 -11.49
C ASP A 27 15.70 16.17 -12.23
N PHE A 28 14.83 17.01 -11.67
CA PHE A 28 14.55 18.34 -12.19
C PHE A 28 15.65 19.32 -11.78
N GLU A 29 16.89 19.08 -12.25
CA GLU A 29 17.92 20.12 -12.22
C GLU A 29 17.61 21.15 -13.30
N TRP A 30 17.11 22.32 -12.89
CA TRP A 30 16.94 23.47 -13.77
C TRP A 30 18.31 24.11 -14.03
N HIS A 31 18.84 23.96 -15.24
CA HIS A 31 20.07 24.60 -15.70
C HIS A 31 19.74 25.70 -16.70
N ASP A 32 20.14 26.94 -16.40
CA ASP A 32 19.82 28.14 -17.21
C ASP A 32 20.59 28.22 -18.54
N ASP A 33 21.51 27.29 -18.80
CA ASP A 33 22.45 27.29 -19.94
C ASP A 33 22.21 26.16 -20.96
N ILE A 34 21.23 25.26 -20.72
CA ILE A 34 20.97 24.11 -21.59
C ILE A 34 19.67 24.31 -22.39
N LEU A 35 19.80 24.59 -23.71
CA LEU A 35 18.65 24.79 -24.61
C LEU A 35 17.90 23.48 -24.96
N TYR A 36 18.60 22.34 -24.93
CA TYR A 36 18.03 21.00 -25.14
C TYR A 36 18.98 19.91 -24.62
N ARG A 37 18.46 18.96 -23.84
CA ARG A 37 19.17 17.73 -23.45
C ARG A 37 18.47 16.54 -24.11
N LYS A 38 19.25 15.64 -24.72
CA LYS A 38 18.71 14.33 -25.12
C LYS A 38 18.28 13.60 -23.84
N PRO A 39 17.01 13.17 -23.71
CA PRO A 39 16.58 12.47 -22.51
C PRO A 39 17.50 11.26 -22.29
N PRO A 40 17.90 10.98 -21.03
CA PRO A 40 18.56 9.72 -20.74
C PRO A 40 17.69 8.58 -21.30
N PRO A 41 18.30 7.48 -21.78
CA PRO A 41 17.51 6.31 -22.13
C PRO A 41 16.62 5.97 -20.93
N PRO A 42 15.35 5.59 -21.15
CA PRO A 42 14.47 5.21 -20.05
C PRO A 42 15.20 4.15 -19.23
N GLU A 43 15.42 4.44 -17.95
CA GLU A 43 15.91 3.41 -17.05
C GLU A 43 14.85 2.30 -17.05
N LEU A 44 15.26 1.10 -17.45
CA LEU A 44 14.41 -0.09 -17.41
C LEU A 44 14.18 -0.42 -15.94
N GLY A 45 13.14 0.18 -15.35
CA GLY A 45 12.83 -0.02 -13.94
C GLY A 45 11.97 1.11 -13.40
N ALA A 46 10.73 1.23 -13.88
CA ALA A 46 9.70 1.60 -12.92
C ALA A 46 9.65 0.40 -11.97
N ASP A 47 10.21 0.53 -10.77
CA ASP A 47 10.06 -0.48 -9.74
C ASP A 47 8.55 -0.54 -9.43
N GLU A 48 7.87 -1.50 -10.04
CA GLU A 48 6.47 -1.81 -9.77
C GLU A 48 6.38 -2.28 -8.32
N GLU A 49 5.64 -1.56 -7.49
CA GLU A 49 5.40 -1.95 -6.10
C GLU A 49 3.92 -2.24 -5.88
N TRP A 50 3.64 -3.37 -5.24
CA TRP A 50 2.30 -3.81 -4.89
C TRP A 50 2.02 -3.46 -3.43
N LEU A 51 1.05 -2.58 -3.21
CA LEU A 51 0.55 -2.23 -1.88
C LEU A 51 -0.59 -3.14 -1.48
N LEU A 52 -0.48 -3.74 -0.30
CA LEU A 52 -1.62 -4.35 0.39
C LEU A 52 -2.26 -3.29 1.28
N GLU A 53 -3.50 -2.96 0.97
CA GLU A 53 -4.25 -1.90 1.62
C GLU A 53 -5.42 -2.46 2.42
N ALA A 54 -5.61 -1.94 3.63
CA ALA A 54 -6.81 -2.12 4.43
C ALA A 54 -7.64 -0.83 4.38
N VAL A 55 -8.85 -0.94 3.82
CA VAL A 55 -9.78 0.17 3.61
C VAL A 55 -10.87 0.11 4.66
N GLU A 56 -11.15 1.21 5.35
CA GLU A 56 -12.25 1.27 6.32
C GLU A 56 -13.61 1.20 5.61
N MET A 57 -14.49 0.31 6.08
CA MET A 57 -15.82 0.12 5.50
C MET A 57 -16.76 1.29 5.77
N ASP A 58 -16.58 1.98 6.90
CA ASP A 58 -17.38 3.16 7.27
C ASP A 58 -16.93 4.42 6.52
N ASN A 59 -15.68 4.42 6.02
CA ASN A 59 -15.13 5.53 5.25
C ASN A 59 -14.08 5.02 4.25
N GLU A 60 -14.51 4.79 3.00
CA GLU A 60 -13.66 4.25 1.94
C GLU A 60 -12.48 5.16 1.55
N ASP A 61 -12.50 6.44 1.95
CA ASP A 61 -11.39 7.37 1.77
C ASP A 61 -10.25 7.14 2.77
N VAL A 62 -10.49 6.38 3.85
CA VAL A 62 -9.48 6.03 4.85
C VAL A 62 -8.84 4.70 4.46
N VAL A 63 -7.61 4.81 3.95
CA VAL A 63 -6.81 3.69 3.44
C VAL A 63 -5.52 3.58 4.25
N HIS A 64 -5.27 2.39 4.79
CA HIS A 64 -4.08 2.05 5.55
C HIS A 64 -3.22 1.06 4.76
N VAL A 65 -1.91 1.29 4.67
CA VAL A 65 -0.99 0.38 3.99
C VAL A 65 -0.53 -0.70 4.99
N ALA A 66 -1.04 -1.92 4.81
CA ALA A 66 -0.70 -3.08 5.63
C ALA A 66 0.59 -3.79 5.17
N GLY A 67 1.03 -3.56 3.93
CA GLY A 67 2.29 -4.11 3.42
C GLY A 67 2.65 -3.59 2.03
N ARG A 68 3.93 -3.76 1.67
CA ARG A 68 4.50 -3.42 0.37
C ARG A 68 5.30 -4.61 -0.17
N TYR A 69 5.16 -4.91 -1.45
CA TYR A 69 5.75 -6.08 -2.09
C TYR A 69 6.28 -5.73 -3.47
N ALA A 70 7.42 -6.29 -3.85
CA ALA A 70 8.04 -6.05 -5.16
C ALA A 70 7.36 -6.86 -6.28
N THR A 71 6.67 -7.94 -5.93
CA THR A 71 6.05 -8.84 -6.91
C THR A 71 4.58 -9.09 -6.60
N ARG A 72 3.81 -9.32 -7.66
CA ARG A 72 2.38 -9.66 -7.56
C ARG A 72 2.15 -10.95 -6.78
N GLU A 73 3.02 -11.94 -6.95
CA GLU A 73 2.89 -13.25 -6.30
C GLU A 73 3.04 -13.14 -4.78
N GLU A 74 4.07 -12.43 -4.30
CA GLU A 74 4.25 -12.15 -2.88
C GLU A 74 3.08 -11.36 -2.31
N ALA A 75 2.58 -10.36 -3.04
CA ALA A 75 1.44 -9.55 -2.63
C ALA A 75 0.15 -10.38 -2.49
N LEU A 76 -0.12 -11.30 -3.43
CA LEU A 76 -1.27 -12.20 -3.38
C LEU A 76 -1.17 -13.19 -2.22
N ALA A 77 -0.02 -13.83 -2.04
CA ALA A 77 0.20 -14.74 -0.91
C ALA A 77 0.05 -14.01 0.44
N ALA A 78 0.46 -12.74 0.50
CA ALA A 78 0.22 -11.92 1.67
C ALA A 78 -1.24 -11.55 1.87
N LEU A 79 -1.95 -11.19 0.80
CA LEU A 79 -3.39 -10.90 0.85
C LEU A 79 -4.17 -12.06 1.46
N GLU A 80 -3.91 -13.30 1.01
CA GLU A 80 -4.61 -14.49 1.53
C GLU A 80 -4.40 -14.67 3.03
N ARG A 81 -3.15 -14.62 3.50
CA ARG A 81 -2.82 -14.73 4.92
C ARG A 81 -3.39 -13.58 5.76
N VAL A 82 -3.35 -12.35 5.26
CA VAL A 82 -3.92 -11.20 5.98
C VAL A 82 -5.44 -11.25 5.98
N GLN A 83 -6.06 -11.83 4.96
CA GLN A 83 -7.51 -12.08 4.93
C GLN A 83 -7.92 -13.08 5.99
N GLU A 84 -7.19 -14.19 6.17
CA GLU A 84 -7.41 -15.14 7.27
C GLU A 84 -7.30 -14.43 8.63
N ASP A 85 -6.24 -13.65 8.84
CA ASP A 85 -6.08 -12.85 10.05
C ASP A 85 -7.24 -11.85 10.24
N LEU A 86 -7.73 -11.21 9.17
CA LEU A 86 -8.85 -10.26 9.22
C LEU A 86 -10.15 -10.94 9.67
N ASP A 87 -10.39 -12.15 9.19
CA ASP A 87 -11.60 -12.92 9.49
C ASP A 87 -11.59 -13.49 10.92
N GLU A 88 -10.40 -13.73 11.49
CA GLU A 88 -10.24 -14.31 12.82
C GLU A 88 -9.99 -13.29 13.94
N MET A 89 -9.35 -12.15 13.63
CA MET A 89 -8.90 -11.19 14.64
C MET A 89 -9.95 -10.14 14.99
N THR A 90 -9.88 -9.68 16.25
CA THR A 90 -10.61 -8.47 16.64
C THR A 90 -10.02 -7.24 15.94
N ARG A 91 -10.86 -6.22 15.73
CA ARG A 91 -10.45 -4.92 15.17
C ARG A 91 -9.15 -4.39 15.80
N SER A 92 -9.07 -4.36 17.13
CA SER A 92 -7.89 -3.82 17.82
C SER A 92 -6.62 -4.65 17.63
N THR A 93 -6.76 -5.98 17.53
CA THR A 93 -5.61 -6.86 17.28
C THR A 93 -5.09 -6.70 15.85
N PHE A 94 -6.02 -6.57 14.89
CA PHE A 94 -5.68 -6.33 13.50
C PHE A 94 -4.99 -4.96 13.31
N GLU A 95 -5.56 -3.90 13.89
CA GLU A 95 -4.98 -2.55 13.91
C GLU A 95 -3.55 -2.56 14.47
N GLU A 96 -3.33 -3.21 15.62
CA GLU A 96 -2.02 -3.29 16.26
C GLU A 96 -0.98 -4.03 15.42
N ARG A 97 -1.40 -5.05 14.66
CA ARG A 97 -0.51 -5.90 13.87
C ARG A 97 -0.17 -5.31 12.51
N TYR A 98 -1.12 -4.63 11.86
CA TYR A 98 -1.01 -4.27 10.45
C TYR A 98 -1.08 -2.77 10.15
N LEU A 99 -1.67 -1.96 11.04
CA LEU A 99 -1.96 -0.54 10.76
C LEU A 99 -1.14 0.44 11.61
N ARG A 100 -0.10 -0.06 12.31
CA ARG A 100 0.70 0.71 13.24
C ARG A 100 2.19 0.72 12.91
#